data_AF-A0A7N8X3G8-F1
#
_entry.id   AF-A0A7N8X3G8-F1
#
_cell.length_a   1.000
_cell.length_b   1.000
_cell.length_c   1.000
_cell.angle_alpha   90.00
_cell.angle_beta   90.00
_cell.angle_gamma   90.00
#
_symmetry.space_group_name_H-M   'P 1'
#
loop_
_entity.id
_entity.type
_entity.pdbx_description
1 polymer ?
#
loop_
_entity_poly.entity_id
_entity_poly.type
_entity_poly.pdbx_seq_one_letter_code
_entity_poly.pdbx_strand_id
1 'polypeptide(L)'
;MPYLALFFMDWSGVEIRRLVFPKEPNMSAVRLLLSCLFFRELLALSGNFWHITDLHWDPTYKLTDNPELVCASSGKRPAASAGKFGDYVCDSPWLLINSSVYAMREILPNPDFIVWTGDDTPHVPNEDLGEEAVLHIISNLTQIIKQVFPNTKVYSALGNHDYHPKSQLPAGPSYIYNQIADMWQDWLEPESQETFKKGGYYTEKLLNRTGFRMLVLNTNLYYDQNKLTLDSDDPASQFSWADRVLTEAANSKEKVYVIGHVPPGFFEKKRSKLWFTPKFNKKYLDLIQKHHAVIHGQFFGHHHTDSFRMFYNSEGSPISTMFLSPGVTPWKTTLPGVTDGANNPGIRVCQYDTQSLLVTDVVTYYLNLSHANVARGRWEKEYRLTESFRVPDASPASMHQFVPAYLSPFERRFWTFLPLGLRSLPTQWMPPGPVTRCDSRPLDDFLKANSTASPSFRLRKPSMCSLL
;
A
#
# COMPACT_ATOMS: atom_id res chain seq x y z
N MET A 1 -22.71 -15.60 -65.07
CA MET A 1 -22.03 -14.29 -65.21
C MET A 1 -22.47 -13.40 -64.06
N PRO A 2 -21.62 -12.52 -63.48
CA PRO A 2 -20.18 -12.32 -63.70
C PRO A 2 -19.31 -12.79 -62.52
N TYR A 3 -18.01 -12.94 -62.80
CA TYR A 3 -16.93 -13.22 -61.86
C TYR A 3 -16.40 -11.91 -61.26
N LEU A 4 -15.97 -11.92 -60.00
CA LEU A 4 -15.00 -10.95 -59.47
C LEU A 4 -13.64 -11.68 -59.35
N ALA A 5 -12.71 -11.36 -60.25
CA ALA A 5 -11.34 -11.86 -60.22
C ALA A 5 -10.46 -10.82 -59.51
N LEU A 6 -9.78 -11.23 -58.43
CA LEU A 6 -8.68 -10.48 -57.84
C LEU A 6 -7.38 -11.18 -58.24
N PHE A 7 -6.59 -10.49 -59.08
CA PHE A 7 -5.22 -10.85 -59.41
C PHE A 7 -4.28 -10.29 -58.34
N PHE A 8 -3.37 -11.11 -57.84
CA PHE A 8 -2.10 -10.65 -57.27
C PHE A 8 -0.98 -11.34 -58.02
N MET A 9 -0.05 -10.52 -58.54
CA MET A 9 1.17 -10.97 -59.20
C MET A 9 2.21 -11.43 -58.18
N ASP A 10 2.88 -12.49 -58.59
CA ASP A 10 3.91 -13.33 -57.98
C ASP A 10 5.24 -12.61 -57.72
N TRP A 11 6.04 -13.07 -56.74
CA TRP A 11 7.51 -13.09 -56.78
C TRP A 11 8.03 -14.15 -55.79
N SER A 12 7.87 -15.44 -56.12
CA SER A 12 8.90 -16.47 -55.92
C SER A 12 8.39 -17.79 -56.50
N GLY A 13 8.92 -18.15 -57.66
CA GLY A 13 8.52 -19.33 -58.39
C GLY A 13 8.67 -20.62 -57.59
N VAL A 14 7.55 -21.24 -57.24
CA VAL A 14 7.41 -22.66 -56.94
C VAL A 14 6.04 -23.16 -57.44
N GLU A 15 6.11 -24.20 -58.27
CA GLU A 15 5.08 -25.09 -58.81
C GLU A 15 3.65 -25.07 -58.20
N ILE A 16 2.63 -24.84 -59.05
CA ILE A 16 1.21 -25.03 -58.70
C ILE A 16 0.87 -26.53 -58.77
N ARG A 17 0.81 -27.21 -57.63
CA ARG A 17 0.10 -28.50 -57.53
C ARG A 17 -1.39 -28.26 -57.34
N ARG A 18 -2.22 -28.83 -58.22
CA ARG A 18 -3.68 -28.89 -58.08
C ARG A 18 -4.06 -29.56 -56.76
N LEU A 19 -4.61 -28.79 -55.82
CA LEU A 19 -5.37 -29.30 -54.69
C LEU A 19 -6.84 -29.44 -55.11
N VAL A 20 -7.30 -30.68 -55.20
CA VAL A 20 -8.72 -31.01 -55.37
C VAL A 20 -9.36 -30.95 -53.99
N PHE A 21 -10.28 -30.01 -53.76
CA PHE A 21 -11.09 -29.96 -52.55
C PHE A 21 -12.28 -30.93 -52.68
N PRO A 22 -12.55 -31.79 -51.69
CA PRO A 22 -13.78 -32.57 -51.68
C PRO A 22 -14.99 -31.65 -51.42
N LYS A 23 -16.05 -31.89 -52.21
CA LYS A 23 -17.39 -31.35 -51.96
C LYS A 23 -17.96 -32.02 -50.71
N GLU A 24 -17.83 -31.37 -49.56
CA GLU A 24 -18.84 -31.27 -48.51
C GLU A 24 -18.23 -30.58 -47.28
N PRO A 25 -18.94 -29.62 -46.64
CA PRO A 25 -18.40 -28.93 -45.47
C PRO A 25 -18.41 -29.89 -44.29
N ASN A 26 -17.23 -30.35 -43.89
CA ASN A 26 -17.06 -31.16 -42.68
C ASN A 26 -17.48 -30.32 -41.46
N MET A 27 -18.66 -30.61 -40.90
CA MET A 27 -19.25 -29.90 -39.75
C MET A 27 -18.36 -29.88 -38.50
N SER A 28 -17.32 -30.72 -38.44
CA SER A 28 -16.30 -30.71 -37.40
C SER A 28 -15.34 -29.50 -37.51
N ALA A 29 -14.93 -29.12 -38.73
CA ALA A 29 -14.01 -27.99 -38.95
C ALA A 29 -14.69 -26.64 -38.68
N VAL A 30 -15.98 -26.52 -39.02
CA VAL A 30 -16.78 -25.32 -38.74
C VAL A 30 -17.06 -25.17 -37.23
N ARG A 31 -17.26 -26.27 -36.50
CA ARG A 31 -17.36 -26.25 -35.03
C ARG A 31 -16.03 -25.93 -34.34
N LEU A 32 -14.89 -26.36 -34.89
CA LEU A 32 -13.57 -25.99 -34.38
C LEU A 32 -13.26 -24.51 -34.62
N LEU A 33 -13.58 -23.99 -35.82
CA LEU A 33 -13.44 -22.56 -36.14
C LEU A 33 -14.40 -21.69 -35.32
N LEU A 34 -15.64 -22.12 -35.08
CA LEU A 34 -16.56 -21.44 -34.16
C LEU A 34 -16.12 -21.54 -32.70
N SER A 35 -15.53 -22.65 -32.27
CA SER A 35 -14.88 -22.80 -30.95
C SER A 35 -13.71 -21.83 -30.78
N CYS A 36 -12.89 -21.64 -31.82
CA CYS A 36 -11.80 -20.65 -31.82
C CYS A 36 -12.30 -19.20 -31.93
N LEU A 37 -13.50 -18.95 -32.46
CA LEU A 37 -14.13 -17.62 -32.49
C LEU A 37 -14.88 -17.29 -31.19
N PHE A 38 -15.26 -18.29 -30.39
CA PHE A 38 -15.85 -18.11 -29.05
C PHE A 38 -14.82 -18.14 -27.91
N PHE A 39 -13.61 -18.66 -28.15
CA PHE A 39 -12.43 -18.37 -27.32
C PHE A 39 -11.70 -17.14 -27.88
N ARG A 40 -12.35 -15.97 -27.83
CA ARG A 40 -11.57 -14.79 -27.46
C ARG A 40 -11.13 -15.08 -26.03
N GLU A 41 -9.91 -15.59 -25.86
CA GLU A 41 -9.19 -15.31 -24.63
C GLU A 41 -9.37 -13.80 -24.42
N LEU A 42 -10.18 -13.45 -23.41
CA LEU A 42 -10.05 -12.17 -22.76
C LEU A 42 -8.61 -12.15 -22.28
N LEU A 43 -7.69 -11.70 -23.14
CA LEU A 43 -6.36 -11.33 -22.74
C LEU A 43 -6.59 -10.31 -21.63
N ALA A 44 -6.38 -10.77 -20.40
CA ALA A 44 -6.42 -9.93 -19.21
C ALA A 44 -5.48 -8.75 -19.52
N LEU A 45 -6.07 -7.58 -19.73
CA LEU A 45 -5.30 -6.38 -20.05
C LEU A 45 -4.59 -6.01 -18.76
N SER A 46 -3.32 -6.38 -18.67
CA SER A 46 -2.48 -6.11 -17.50
C SER A 46 -2.06 -4.65 -17.48
N GLY A 47 -2.22 -4.02 -16.31
CA GLY A 47 -1.77 -2.68 -16.00
C GLY A 47 -0.76 -2.69 -14.86
N ASN A 48 -0.05 -1.59 -14.68
CA ASN A 48 0.93 -1.43 -13.62
C ASN A 48 0.83 -0.02 -13.02
N PHE A 49 0.91 0.07 -11.69
CA PHE A 49 1.00 1.36 -11.00
C PHE A 49 2.05 1.31 -9.89
N TRP A 50 2.59 2.47 -9.56
CA TRP A 50 3.48 2.62 -8.41
C TRP A 50 2.66 2.85 -7.13
N HIS A 51 3.12 2.28 -6.02
CA HIS A 51 2.74 2.68 -4.66
C HIS A 51 4.01 3.14 -3.94
N ILE A 52 4.05 4.42 -3.58
CA ILE A 52 5.11 5.03 -2.77
C ILE A 52 4.52 5.70 -1.55
N THR A 53 5.29 5.76 -0.46
CA THR A 53 4.79 6.24 0.84
C THR A 53 5.96 6.57 1.76
N ASP A 54 5.70 7.37 2.80
CA ASP A 54 6.60 7.60 3.93
C ASP A 54 8.00 8.04 3.44
N LEU A 55 8.01 9.13 2.66
CA LEU A 55 9.22 9.70 2.09
C LEU A 55 10.08 10.34 3.17
N HIS A 56 9.44 11.07 4.10
CA HIS A 56 10.05 11.82 5.20
C HIS A 56 11.36 12.48 4.79
N TRP A 57 11.28 13.54 4.00
CA TRP A 57 12.45 14.33 3.67
C TRP A 57 12.93 15.10 4.90
N ASP A 58 14.18 14.90 5.32
CA ASP A 58 14.88 15.73 6.31
C ASP A 58 15.74 16.79 5.59
N PRO A 59 15.30 18.07 5.57
CA PRO A 59 16.07 19.14 4.93
C PRO A 59 17.36 19.50 5.67
N THR A 60 17.52 19.04 6.92
CA THR A 60 18.70 19.32 7.75
C THR A 60 19.85 18.33 7.50
N TYR A 61 19.60 17.23 6.79
CA TYR A 61 20.58 16.18 6.56
C TYR A 61 21.84 16.74 5.90
N LYS A 62 22.98 16.61 6.59
CA LYS A 62 24.31 16.97 6.08
C LYS A 62 25.39 16.10 6.71
N LEU A 63 26.36 15.69 5.91
CA LEU A 63 27.53 14.98 6.44
C LEU A 63 28.41 15.97 7.23
N THR A 64 28.86 15.55 8.41
CA THR A 64 29.65 16.35 9.34
C THR A 64 30.48 15.43 10.23
N ASP A 65 31.58 15.95 10.79
CA ASP A 65 32.47 15.21 11.68
C ASP A 65 31.83 14.89 13.03
N ASN A 66 30.71 15.55 13.39
CA ASN A 66 29.93 15.23 14.59
C ASN A 66 28.68 14.39 14.22
N PRO A 67 28.66 13.08 14.51
CA PRO A 67 27.55 12.19 14.16
C PRO A 67 26.19 12.58 14.73
N GLU A 68 26.14 13.37 15.82
CA GLU A 68 24.87 13.83 16.42
C GLU A 68 24.25 15.02 15.66
N LEU A 69 25.02 15.67 14.79
CA LEU A 69 24.59 16.85 14.02
C LEU A 69 24.32 16.55 12.54
N VAL A 70 24.31 15.27 12.17
CA VAL A 70 24.08 14.83 10.78
C VAL A 70 22.66 15.15 10.32
N CYS A 71 21.66 14.94 11.19
CA CYS A 71 20.25 15.11 10.86
C CYS A 71 19.46 15.42 12.13
N ALA A 72 18.46 16.30 12.06
CA ALA A 72 17.61 16.63 13.19
C ALA A 72 16.69 15.46 13.57
N SER A 73 16.25 14.68 12.58
CA SER A 73 15.38 13.49 12.74
C SER A 73 15.96 12.37 13.61
N SER A 74 17.28 12.36 13.87
CA SER A 74 17.88 11.39 14.77
C SER A 74 17.56 11.66 16.24
N GLY A 75 17.16 12.88 16.60
CA GLY A 75 16.97 13.30 17.98
C GLY A 75 18.26 13.23 18.79
N LYS A 76 19.39 13.67 18.22
CA LYS A 76 20.76 13.57 18.78
C LYS A 76 21.32 12.16 18.90
N ARG A 77 20.65 11.13 18.36
CA ARG A 77 21.27 9.81 18.22
C ARG A 77 22.40 9.90 17.19
N PRO A 78 23.60 9.37 17.47
CA PRO A 78 24.74 9.52 16.57
C PRO A 78 24.54 8.71 15.28
N ALA A 79 24.57 9.38 14.12
CA ALA A 79 24.54 8.77 12.79
C ALA A 79 25.97 8.40 12.34
N ALA A 80 26.58 7.44 13.04
CA ALA A 80 28.00 7.11 12.86
C ALA A 80 28.34 6.48 11.49
N SER A 81 27.36 6.01 10.74
CA SER A 81 27.52 5.38 9.42
C SER A 81 26.86 6.21 8.32
N ALA A 82 26.68 7.52 8.56
CA ALA A 82 26.05 8.43 7.64
C ALA A 82 26.83 8.50 6.32
N GLY A 83 26.10 8.36 5.21
CA GLY A 83 26.63 8.54 3.87
C GLY A 83 25.65 9.33 3.01
N LYS A 84 26.01 9.56 1.74
CA LYS A 84 25.25 10.48 0.88
C LYS A 84 23.77 10.11 0.70
N PHE A 85 23.43 8.83 0.83
CA PHE A 85 22.04 8.34 0.70
C PHE A 85 21.27 8.29 2.02
N GLY A 86 21.90 8.59 3.16
CA GLY A 86 21.23 8.62 4.47
C GLY A 86 21.96 7.83 5.54
N ASP A 87 21.28 7.64 6.67
CA ASP A 87 21.66 6.74 7.77
C ASP A 87 20.39 6.14 8.36
N TYR A 88 20.46 4.92 8.91
CA TYR A 88 19.29 4.28 9.51
C TYR A 88 18.74 5.01 10.75
N VAL A 89 19.46 5.94 11.40
CA VAL A 89 18.86 6.77 12.47
C VAL A 89 18.22 8.06 11.98
N CYS A 90 18.42 8.41 10.71
CA CYS A 90 17.92 9.62 10.08
C CYS A 90 16.72 9.33 9.18
N ASP A 91 15.91 10.36 8.97
CA ASP A 91 15.00 10.44 7.83
C ASP A 91 15.75 10.70 6.51
N SER A 92 15.03 10.68 5.40
CA SER A 92 15.61 10.68 4.05
C SER A 92 16.30 12.01 3.72
N PRO A 93 17.57 12.01 3.26
CA PRO A 93 18.11 13.17 2.56
C PRO A 93 17.45 13.36 1.20
N TRP A 94 17.52 14.58 0.64
CA TRP A 94 16.99 14.87 -0.70
C TRP A 94 17.58 13.94 -1.78
N LEU A 95 18.85 13.55 -1.65
CA LEU A 95 19.48 12.64 -2.62
C LEU A 95 18.78 11.28 -2.65
N LEU A 96 18.29 10.77 -1.50
CA LEU A 96 17.57 9.51 -1.45
C LEU A 96 16.18 9.63 -2.08
N ILE A 97 15.46 10.72 -1.78
CA ILE A 97 14.17 11.04 -2.41
C ILE A 97 14.32 11.13 -3.92
N ASN A 98 15.29 11.91 -4.39
CA ASN A 98 15.54 12.06 -5.82
C ASN A 98 15.91 10.70 -6.45
N SER A 99 16.77 9.93 -5.80
CA SER A 99 17.15 8.58 -6.25
C SER A 99 15.94 7.65 -6.37
N SER A 100 14.98 7.68 -5.44
CA SER A 100 13.79 6.80 -5.49
C SER A 100 12.87 7.16 -6.66
N VAL A 101 12.58 8.44 -6.88
CA VAL A 101 11.69 8.89 -7.96
C VAL A 101 12.31 8.64 -9.34
N TYR A 102 13.62 8.86 -9.49
CA TYR A 102 14.32 8.52 -10.74
C TYR A 102 14.42 7.00 -10.95
N ALA A 103 14.61 6.20 -9.90
CA ALA A 103 14.57 4.75 -10.02
C ALA A 103 13.20 4.23 -10.45
N MET A 104 12.11 4.82 -9.94
CA MET A 104 10.75 4.51 -10.42
C MET A 104 10.64 4.76 -11.93
N ARG A 105 11.17 5.88 -12.42
CA ARG A 105 11.15 6.23 -13.85
C ARG A 105 11.99 5.28 -14.70
N GLU A 106 13.14 4.84 -14.21
CA GLU A 106 13.99 3.86 -14.89
C GLU A 106 13.34 2.47 -14.97
N ILE A 107 12.66 2.04 -13.90
CA ILE A 107 12.04 0.71 -13.79
C ILE A 107 10.72 0.62 -14.56
N LEU A 108 9.82 1.59 -14.36
CA LEU A 108 8.51 1.65 -14.98
C LEU A 108 8.22 3.12 -15.36
N PRO A 109 8.64 3.57 -16.55
CA PRO A 109 8.53 4.96 -16.94
C PRO A 109 7.09 5.40 -17.19
N ASN A 110 6.23 4.49 -17.68
CA ASN A 110 4.86 4.79 -18.07
C ASN A 110 3.88 3.92 -17.25
N PRO A 111 3.76 4.16 -15.94
CA PRO A 111 2.72 3.52 -15.14
C PRO A 111 1.34 4.09 -15.52
N ASP A 112 0.28 3.32 -15.30
CA ASP A 112 -1.09 3.79 -15.53
C ASP A 112 -1.46 4.94 -14.58
N PHE A 113 -0.92 4.90 -13.36
CA PHE A 113 -1.04 5.93 -12.32
C PHE A 113 0.00 5.71 -11.21
N ILE A 114 0.06 6.65 -10.26
CA ILE A 114 0.85 6.52 -9.02
C ILE A 114 -0.11 6.66 -7.82
N VAL A 115 0.08 5.83 -6.81
CA VAL A 115 -0.49 5.97 -5.48
C VAL A 115 0.59 6.51 -4.56
N TRP A 116 0.35 7.67 -3.94
CA TRP A 116 1.25 8.29 -2.97
C TRP A 116 0.51 8.46 -1.64
N THR A 117 0.88 7.68 -0.62
CA THR A 117 0.13 7.67 0.65
C THR A 117 0.73 8.56 1.73
N GLY A 118 1.39 9.66 1.35
CA GLY A 118 1.81 10.75 2.25
C GLY A 118 2.98 10.41 3.18
N ASP A 119 3.10 11.21 4.24
CA ASP A 119 4.21 11.28 5.21
C ASP A 119 5.52 11.78 4.59
N ASP A 120 5.54 13.09 4.39
CA ASP A 120 6.53 13.83 3.63
C ASP A 120 7.59 14.48 4.51
N THR A 121 7.22 14.85 5.74
CA THR A 121 8.04 15.69 6.63
C THR A 121 8.78 14.88 7.69
N PRO A 122 9.91 15.36 8.24
CA PRO A 122 10.76 14.53 9.09
C PRO A 122 10.20 14.32 10.51
N HIS A 123 10.72 13.31 11.19
CA HIS A 123 10.44 13.00 12.58
C HIS A 123 11.16 13.95 13.54
N VAL A 124 10.69 15.20 13.61
CA VAL A 124 11.22 16.23 14.52
C VAL A 124 10.14 16.72 15.51
N PRO A 125 10.52 17.42 16.59
CA PRO A 125 9.58 18.16 17.44
C PRO A 125 8.77 19.20 16.65
N ASN A 126 7.56 19.53 17.10
CA ASN A 126 6.71 20.49 16.39
C ASN A 126 7.32 21.91 16.41
N GLU A 127 8.08 22.22 17.46
CA GLU A 127 8.76 23.50 17.67
C GLU A 127 9.84 23.74 16.60
N ASP A 128 10.37 22.66 16.02
CA ASP A 128 11.43 22.69 15.01
C ASP A 128 10.88 22.62 13.56
N LEU A 129 9.57 22.44 13.39
CA LEU A 129 8.93 22.30 12.08
C LEU A 129 7.58 23.01 12.04
N GLY A 130 7.59 24.26 11.58
CA GLY A 130 6.38 25.09 11.41
C GLY A 130 5.56 24.76 10.16
N GLU A 131 4.35 25.32 10.10
CA GLU A 131 3.39 25.15 9.00
C GLU A 131 3.97 25.45 7.61
N GLU A 132 4.71 26.56 7.46
CA GLU A 132 5.33 26.93 6.18
C GLU A 132 6.37 25.89 5.73
N ALA A 133 7.13 25.32 6.66
CA ALA A 133 8.13 24.29 6.36
C ALA A 133 7.46 22.98 5.93
N VAL A 134 6.35 22.59 6.57
CA VAL A 134 5.52 21.45 6.15
C VAL A 134 5.06 21.64 4.70
N LEU A 135 4.45 22.78 4.38
CA LEU A 135 3.97 23.07 3.02
C LEU A 135 5.11 23.15 2.00
N HIS A 136 6.28 23.69 2.38
CA HIS A 136 7.45 23.72 1.53
C HIS A 136 7.94 22.31 1.17
N ILE A 137 8.00 21.41 2.14
CA ILE A 137 8.41 20.01 1.93
C ILE A 137 7.44 19.30 0.98
N ILE A 138 6.12 19.37 1.27
CA ILE A 138 5.07 18.76 0.43
C ILE A 138 5.13 19.30 -1.00
N SER A 139 5.35 20.61 -1.15
CA SER A 139 5.50 21.26 -2.46
C SER A 139 6.70 20.71 -3.24
N ASN A 140 7.87 20.55 -2.61
CA ASN A 140 9.05 19.99 -3.28
C ASN A 140 8.85 18.54 -3.71
N LEU A 141 8.24 17.71 -2.85
CA LEU A 141 7.95 16.30 -3.18
C LEU A 141 6.92 16.19 -4.30
N THR A 142 5.88 17.02 -4.25
CA THR A 142 4.89 17.14 -5.34
C THR A 142 5.59 17.53 -6.65
N GLN A 143 6.50 18.51 -6.62
CA GLN A 143 7.21 19.01 -7.80
C GLN A 143 8.13 17.95 -8.41
N ILE A 144 8.93 17.22 -7.64
CA ILE A 144 9.81 16.19 -8.20
C ILE A 144 9.01 15.05 -8.83
N ILE A 145 7.88 14.65 -8.25
CA ILE A 145 6.98 13.65 -8.84
C ILE A 145 6.41 14.18 -10.16
N LYS A 146 5.89 15.41 -10.19
CA LYS A 146 5.39 16.04 -11.44
C LYS A 146 6.48 16.19 -12.51
N GLN A 147 7.70 16.52 -12.13
CA GLN A 147 8.82 16.68 -13.06
C GLN A 147 9.21 15.36 -13.71
N VAL A 148 9.27 14.29 -12.92
CA VAL A 148 9.70 12.97 -13.41
C VAL A 148 8.56 12.22 -14.11
N PHE A 149 7.32 12.42 -13.69
CA PHE A 149 6.11 11.80 -14.24
C PHE A 149 5.06 12.84 -14.69
N PRO A 150 5.38 13.69 -15.69
CA PRO A 150 4.53 14.83 -16.06
C PRO A 150 3.17 14.45 -16.65
N ASN A 151 3.03 13.22 -17.17
CA ASN A 151 1.81 12.75 -17.85
C ASN A 151 1.08 11.67 -17.05
N THR A 152 1.44 11.46 -15.78
CA THR A 152 0.88 10.40 -14.95
C THR A 152 0.00 10.98 -13.87
N LYS A 153 -1.25 10.51 -13.77
CA LYS A 153 -2.16 10.90 -12.68
C LYS A 153 -1.68 10.30 -11.36
N VAL A 154 -1.63 11.11 -10.31
CA VAL A 154 -1.26 10.68 -8.96
C VAL A 154 -2.48 10.75 -8.07
N TYR A 155 -2.81 9.65 -7.40
CA TYR A 155 -3.81 9.64 -6.33
C TYR A 155 -3.05 9.71 -5.01
N SER A 156 -3.16 10.87 -4.35
CA SER A 156 -2.39 11.15 -3.14
C SER A 156 -3.27 11.25 -1.89
N ALA A 157 -2.84 10.64 -0.79
CA ALA A 157 -3.43 10.78 0.55
C ALA A 157 -2.44 11.51 1.48
N LEU A 158 -2.96 12.29 2.43
CA LEU A 158 -2.12 12.91 3.47
C LEU A 158 -1.70 11.88 4.50
N GLY A 159 -0.47 11.98 4.98
CA GLY A 159 0.03 11.31 6.17
C GLY A 159 -0.13 12.15 7.43
N ASN A 160 0.15 11.54 8.59
CA ASN A 160 0.00 12.22 9.87
C ASN A 160 1.11 13.26 10.11
N HIS A 161 2.23 13.17 9.40
CA HIS A 161 3.31 14.17 9.40
C HIS A 161 3.06 15.34 8.43
N ASP A 162 2.04 15.27 7.58
CA ASP A 162 1.75 16.29 6.55
C ASP A 162 0.88 17.44 7.08
N TYR A 163 1.05 17.77 8.35
CA TYR A 163 0.28 18.81 9.04
C TYR A 163 1.10 19.40 10.19
N HIS A 164 0.82 20.66 10.54
CA HIS A 164 1.39 21.31 11.72
C HIS A 164 0.29 21.78 12.68
N PRO A 165 0.33 21.39 13.97
CA PRO A 165 1.23 20.39 14.56
C PRO A 165 0.96 18.98 14.03
N LYS A 166 1.97 18.10 14.02
CA LYS A 166 1.82 16.74 13.48
C LYS A 166 0.70 15.95 14.17
N SER A 167 0.05 15.09 13.40
CA SER A 167 -1.10 14.26 13.79
C SER A 167 -2.37 15.03 14.17
N GLN A 168 -2.38 16.36 14.21
CA GLN A 168 -3.55 17.17 14.59
C GLN A 168 -4.35 17.64 13.35
N LEU A 169 -4.65 16.71 12.45
CA LEU A 169 -5.41 17.00 11.24
C LEU A 169 -6.89 17.29 11.61
N PRO A 170 -7.44 18.46 11.25
CA PRO A 170 -8.79 18.85 11.67
C PRO A 170 -9.88 18.13 10.87
N ALA A 171 -11.02 17.94 11.54
CA ALA A 171 -12.25 17.40 10.97
C ALA A 171 -13.08 18.48 10.22
N GLY A 172 -12.41 19.31 9.43
CA GLY A 172 -13.01 20.44 8.70
C GLY A 172 -11.98 21.17 7.84
N PRO A 173 -12.37 22.26 7.15
CA PRO A 173 -11.46 23.02 6.32
C PRO A 173 -10.26 23.58 7.09
N SER A 174 -9.11 23.62 6.43
CA SER A 174 -7.88 24.19 6.99
C SER A 174 -7.05 24.89 5.93
N TYR A 175 -6.13 25.77 6.36
CA TYR A 175 -5.20 26.43 5.47
C TYR A 175 -4.31 25.42 4.74
N ILE A 176 -3.74 24.44 5.45
CA ILE A 176 -2.91 23.38 4.85
C ILE A 176 -3.69 22.58 3.80
N TYR A 177 -4.94 22.17 4.06
CA TYR A 177 -5.76 21.47 3.06
C TYR A 177 -6.00 22.32 1.81
N ASN A 178 -6.22 23.62 1.96
CA ASN A 178 -6.38 24.53 0.83
C ASN A 178 -5.10 24.63 0.00
N GLN A 179 -3.95 24.84 0.64
CA GLN A 179 -2.65 24.94 -0.05
C GLN A 179 -2.30 23.64 -0.77
N ILE A 180 -2.51 22.49 -0.15
CA ILE A 180 -2.22 21.19 -0.78
C ILE A 180 -3.18 20.91 -1.94
N ALA A 181 -4.46 21.25 -1.82
CA ALA A 181 -5.40 21.13 -2.94
C ALA A 181 -4.96 21.97 -4.15
N ASP A 182 -4.41 23.17 -3.91
CA ASP A 182 -3.89 24.03 -4.98
C ASP A 182 -2.60 23.44 -5.59
N MET A 183 -1.73 22.79 -4.80
CA MET A 183 -0.55 22.06 -5.30
C MET A 183 -0.96 20.85 -6.16
N TRP A 184 -2.02 20.15 -5.77
CA TRP A 184 -2.52 18.92 -6.41
C TRP A 184 -3.62 19.18 -7.44
N GLN A 185 -3.88 20.43 -7.82
CA GLN A 185 -4.99 20.81 -8.70
C GLN A 185 -5.00 20.05 -10.04
N ASP A 186 -3.83 19.71 -10.61
CA ASP A 186 -3.73 18.95 -11.87
C ASP A 186 -4.08 17.46 -11.72
N TRP A 187 -4.12 16.96 -10.49
CA TRP A 187 -4.44 15.58 -10.15
C TRP A 187 -5.88 15.40 -9.67
N LEU A 188 -6.53 16.50 -9.26
CA LEU A 188 -7.84 16.53 -8.64
C LEU A 188 -8.87 17.19 -9.56
N GLU A 189 -9.94 16.49 -9.86
CA GLU A 189 -11.13 17.06 -10.48
C GLU A 189 -11.75 18.12 -9.56
N PRO A 190 -12.52 19.10 -10.08
CA PRO A 190 -13.07 20.19 -9.28
C PRO A 190 -13.85 19.73 -8.04
N GLU A 191 -14.69 18.69 -8.16
CA GLU A 191 -15.45 18.13 -7.03
C GLU A 191 -14.54 17.46 -5.97
N SER A 192 -13.44 16.86 -6.42
CA SER A 192 -12.42 16.27 -5.54
C SER A 192 -11.68 17.35 -4.77
N GLN A 193 -11.35 18.47 -5.41
CA GLN A 193 -10.74 19.61 -4.74
C GLN A 193 -11.65 20.17 -3.64
N GLU A 194 -12.95 20.32 -3.92
CA GLU A 194 -13.91 20.79 -2.92
C GLU A 194 -14.00 19.86 -1.70
N THR A 195 -14.02 18.56 -1.94
CA THR A 195 -14.12 17.56 -0.85
C THR A 195 -12.80 17.47 -0.07
N PHE A 196 -11.65 17.54 -0.76
CA PHE A 196 -10.34 17.60 -0.14
C PHE A 196 -10.21 18.83 0.77
N LYS A 197 -10.62 20.01 0.28
CA LYS A 197 -10.61 21.24 1.09
C LYS A 197 -11.51 21.17 2.32
N LYS A 198 -12.53 20.30 2.34
CA LYS A 198 -13.44 20.08 3.48
C LYS A 198 -12.87 19.15 4.56
N GLY A 199 -12.04 18.17 4.22
CA GLY A 199 -11.62 17.16 5.19
C GLY A 199 -10.41 16.30 4.82
N GLY A 200 -9.66 16.66 3.77
CA GLY A 200 -8.47 15.93 3.30
C GLY A 200 -8.75 14.58 2.63
N TYR A 201 -10.02 14.29 2.29
CA TYR A 201 -10.45 13.06 1.61
C TYR A 201 -11.21 13.42 0.33
N TYR A 202 -11.24 12.50 -0.65
CA TYR A 202 -11.89 12.71 -1.94
C TYR A 202 -12.05 11.40 -2.71
N THR A 203 -12.71 11.44 -3.86
CA THR A 203 -12.83 10.30 -4.76
C THR A 203 -12.63 10.74 -6.21
N GLU A 204 -11.97 9.89 -6.99
CA GLU A 204 -11.62 10.16 -8.38
C GLU A 204 -12.03 9.01 -9.29
N LYS A 205 -12.21 9.31 -10.59
CA LYS A 205 -12.31 8.26 -11.61
C LYS A 205 -10.94 7.64 -11.82
N LEU A 206 -10.83 6.34 -11.60
CA LEU A 206 -9.60 5.60 -11.82
C LEU A 206 -9.41 5.33 -13.33
N LEU A 207 -8.17 5.45 -13.81
CA LEU A 207 -7.81 5.38 -15.25
C LEU A 207 -8.51 6.42 -16.13
N ASN A 208 -9.10 7.46 -15.55
CA ASN A 208 -10.02 8.37 -16.24
C ASN A 208 -11.14 7.62 -17.00
N ARG A 209 -11.59 6.47 -16.45
CA ARG A 209 -12.63 5.62 -17.04
C ARG A 209 -13.84 5.51 -16.11
N THR A 210 -15.03 5.47 -16.70
CA THR A 210 -16.26 5.13 -15.98
C THR A 210 -16.21 3.68 -15.49
N GLY A 211 -16.79 3.40 -14.32
CA GLY A 211 -16.79 2.04 -13.76
C GLY A 211 -15.60 1.73 -12.85
N PHE A 212 -14.65 2.64 -12.71
CA PHE A 212 -13.46 2.48 -11.87
C PHE A 212 -13.24 3.71 -11.01
N ARG A 213 -13.00 3.51 -9.72
CA ARG A 213 -12.93 4.60 -8.74
C ARG A 213 -11.75 4.44 -7.80
N MET A 214 -11.11 5.55 -7.51
CA MET A 214 -10.21 5.68 -6.36
C MET A 214 -10.97 6.36 -5.22
N LEU A 215 -10.98 5.74 -4.04
CA LEU A 215 -11.48 6.32 -2.80
C LEU A 215 -10.28 6.67 -1.92
N VAL A 216 -10.05 7.97 -1.72
CA VAL A 216 -8.92 8.49 -0.95
C VAL A 216 -9.41 8.98 0.40
N LEU A 217 -8.95 8.32 1.47
CA LEU A 217 -9.36 8.57 2.83
C LEU A 217 -8.31 9.39 3.60
N ASN A 218 -8.78 10.31 4.43
CA ASN A 218 -7.96 10.95 5.46
C ASN A 218 -8.07 10.13 6.75
N THR A 219 -7.29 9.05 6.83
CA THR A 219 -7.33 8.16 8.00
C THR A 219 -6.58 8.71 9.22
N ASN A 220 -5.90 9.85 9.07
CA ASN A 220 -5.30 10.58 10.19
C ASN A 220 -6.36 11.14 11.15
N LEU A 221 -7.60 11.33 10.68
CA LEU A 221 -8.75 11.69 11.53
C LEU A 221 -9.09 10.58 12.53
N TYR A 222 -8.65 9.34 12.28
CA TYR A 222 -8.92 8.18 13.12
C TYR A 222 -7.78 7.85 14.08
N TYR A 223 -6.64 8.54 13.92
CA TYR A 223 -5.39 8.26 14.61
C TYR A 223 -5.50 8.55 16.12
N ASP A 224 -4.93 7.67 16.94
CA ASP A 224 -5.02 7.74 18.40
C ASP A 224 -4.29 8.95 19.01
N GLN A 225 -3.41 9.58 18.23
CA GLN A 225 -2.73 10.82 18.60
C GLN A 225 -3.46 12.08 18.15
N ASN A 226 -4.51 11.97 17.33
CA ASN A 226 -5.26 13.13 16.87
C ASN A 226 -6.28 13.55 17.95
N LYS A 227 -5.92 14.57 18.73
CA LYS A 227 -6.75 15.04 19.85
C LYS A 227 -7.99 15.80 19.38
N LEU A 228 -8.00 16.29 18.14
CA LEU A 228 -9.12 17.07 17.59
C LEU A 228 -10.34 16.21 17.28
N THR A 229 -10.18 14.88 17.18
CA THR A 229 -11.23 13.98 16.71
C THR A 229 -11.64 12.90 17.72
N LEU A 230 -11.01 12.85 18.90
CA LEU A 230 -11.22 11.80 19.91
C LEU A 230 -12.70 11.60 20.29
N ASP A 231 -13.42 12.71 20.51
CA ASP A 231 -14.82 12.68 20.93
C ASP A 231 -15.80 12.62 19.75
N SER A 232 -15.31 12.72 18.51
CA SER A 232 -16.15 12.69 17.32
C SER A 232 -16.66 11.28 17.03
N ASP A 233 -17.92 11.15 16.63
CA ASP A 233 -18.45 9.90 16.08
C ASP A 233 -18.01 9.66 14.65
N ASP A 234 -18.02 10.70 13.82
CA ASP A 234 -17.69 10.63 12.41
C ASP A 234 -16.96 11.92 11.99
N PRO A 235 -15.65 12.01 12.26
CA PRO A 235 -14.90 13.23 12.00
C PRO A 235 -14.93 13.58 10.50
N ALA A 236 -15.26 14.84 10.21
CA ALA A 236 -15.50 15.39 8.87
C ALA A 236 -16.58 14.63 8.08
N SER A 237 -17.47 13.90 8.76
CA SER A 237 -18.48 13.02 8.15
C SER A 237 -17.90 11.98 7.19
N GLN A 238 -16.64 11.59 7.37
CA GLN A 238 -15.93 10.78 6.39
C GLN A 238 -16.45 9.34 6.30
N PHE A 239 -16.86 8.70 7.39
CA PHE A 239 -17.46 7.36 7.35
C PHE A 239 -18.81 7.38 6.64
N SER A 240 -19.69 8.32 6.97
CA SER A 240 -20.99 8.46 6.30
C SER A 240 -20.85 8.85 4.83
N TRP A 241 -19.89 9.71 4.51
CA TRP A 241 -19.54 10.04 3.13
C TRP A 241 -19.00 8.82 2.36
N ALA A 242 -18.04 8.07 2.93
CA ALA A 242 -17.46 6.89 2.30
C ALA A 242 -18.52 5.78 2.11
N ASP A 243 -19.40 5.58 3.09
CA ASP A 243 -20.52 4.64 2.98
C ASP A 243 -21.44 4.97 1.80
N ARG A 244 -21.76 6.26 1.62
CA ARG A 244 -22.55 6.74 0.48
C ARG A 244 -21.80 6.51 -0.85
N VAL A 245 -20.54 6.91 -0.96
CA VAL A 245 -19.72 6.73 -2.17
C VAL A 245 -19.63 5.25 -2.57
N LEU A 246 -19.40 4.36 -1.61
CA LEU A 246 -19.32 2.91 -1.87
C LEU A 246 -20.69 2.31 -2.23
N THR A 247 -21.76 2.81 -1.63
CA THR A 247 -23.14 2.42 -2.01
C THR A 247 -23.44 2.85 -3.45
N GLU A 248 -23.08 4.06 -3.84
CA GLU A 248 -23.24 4.58 -5.21
C GLU A 248 -22.41 3.78 -6.22
N ALA A 249 -21.17 3.42 -5.85
CA ALA A 249 -20.31 2.54 -6.63
C ALA A 249 -20.96 1.15 -6.83
N ALA A 250 -21.54 0.57 -5.78
CA ALA A 250 -22.26 -0.72 -5.88
C ALA A 250 -23.48 -0.64 -6.80
N ASN A 251 -24.29 0.41 -6.66
CA ASN A 251 -25.46 0.64 -7.53
C ASN A 251 -25.05 0.82 -9.00
N SER A 252 -23.90 1.46 -9.23
CA SER A 252 -23.36 1.74 -10.56
C SER A 252 -22.43 0.63 -11.09
N LYS A 253 -22.25 -0.46 -10.33
CA LYS A 253 -21.36 -1.59 -10.64
C LYS A 253 -19.91 -1.17 -10.90
N GLU A 254 -19.45 -0.14 -10.17
CA GLU A 254 -18.06 0.32 -10.21
C GLU A 254 -17.16 -0.60 -9.39
N LYS A 255 -15.86 -0.53 -9.68
CA LYS A 255 -14.78 -1.19 -8.94
C LYS A 255 -13.92 -0.15 -8.25
N VAL A 256 -13.62 -0.36 -6.99
CA VAL A 256 -13.02 0.65 -6.12
C VAL A 256 -11.67 0.18 -5.58
N TYR A 257 -10.65 1.02 -5.70
CA TYR A 257 -9.47 0.98 -4.84
C TYR A 257 -9.61 1.98 -3.70
N VAL A 258 -9.19 1.57 -2.51
CA VAL A 258 -9.19 2.43 -1.32
C VAL A 258 -7.74 2.74 -0.94
N ILE A 259 -7.42 4.01 -0.73
CA ILE A 259 -6.11 4.41 -0.22
C ILE A 259 -6.27 5.31 1.00
N GLY A 260 -5.29 5.25 1.87
CA GLY A 260 -5.15 6.10 3.04
C GLY A 260 -3.74 5.94 3.61
N HIS A 261 -3.39 6.76 4.60
CA HIS A 261 -2.05 6.69 5.19
C HIS A 261 -1.99 5.71 6.36
N VAL A 262 -2.62 6.07 7.49
CA VAL A 262 -2.67 5.24 8.70
C VAL A 262 -3.59 4.04 8.48
N PRO A 263 -3.11 2.79 8.61
CA PRO A 263 -3.95 1.61 8.44
C PRO A 263 -4.73 1.25 9.71
N PRO A 264 -5.88 0.56 9.57
CA PRO A 264 -6.55 -0.09 10.70
C PRO A 264 -5.75 -1.31 11.19
N GLY A 265 -6.11 -1.82 12.36
CA GLY A 265 -5.47 -2.97 12.97
C GLY A 265 -4.16 -2.62 13.67
N PHE A 266 -3.37 -3.66 13.93
CA PHE A 266 -2.17 -3.56 14.77
C PHE A 266 -0.90 -3.35 13.95
N PHE A 267 0.08 -2.69 14.56
CA PHE A 267 1.45 -2.65 14.06
C PHE A 267 2.15 -3.99 14.33
N GLU A 268 2.70 -4.62 13.29
CA GLU A 268 3.28 -5.96 13.42
C GLU A 268 4.61 -6.03 14.15
N LYS A 269 5.41 -4.95 14.13
CA LYS A 269 6.60 -4.82 14.98
C LYS A 269 6.25 -4.60 16.46
N LYS A 270 4.99 -4.26 16.78
CA LYS A 270 4.49 -4.13 18.16
C LYS A 270 3.00 -4.48 18.25
N ARG A 271 2.70 -5.76 18.42
CA ARG A 271 1.32 -6.33 18.36
C ARG A 271 0.29 -5.72 19.31
N SER A 272 0.70 -4.95 20.32
CA SER A 272 -0.20 -4.22 21.22
C SER A 272 -0.55 -2.81 20.75
N LYS A 273 0.08 -2.30 19.68
CA LYS A 273 -0.13 -0.95 19.18
C LYS A 273 -1.19 -0.94 18.08
N LEU A 274 -2.32 -0.32 18.38
CA LEU A 274 -3.30 0.15 17.40
C LEU A 274 -3.00 1.62 17.07
N TRP A 275 -3.24 2.00 15.82
CA TRP A 275 -3.17 3.40 15.41
C TRP A 275 -4.55 4.05 15.41
N PHE A 276 -5.57 3.35 14.92
CA PHE A 276 -6.93 3.83 15.06
C PHE A 276 -7.40 3.67 16.50
N THR A 277 -8.22 4.60 16.98
CA THR A 277 -8.98 4.34 18.20
C THR A 277 -9.84 3.08 17.99
N PRO A 278 -10.13 2.29 19.05
CA PRO A 278 -10.93 1.07 18.91
C PRO A 278 -12.29 1.30 18.22
N LYS A 279 -12.90 2.47 18.47
CA LYS A 279 -14.14 2.93 17.85
C LYS A 279 -14.01 3.07 16.32
N PHE A 280 -13.02 3.82 15.86
CA PHE A 280 -12.81 4.04 14.43
C PHE A 280 -12.30 2.79 13.72
N ASN A 281 -11.48 1.97 14.40
CA ASN A 281 -11.06 0.67 13.89
C ASN A 281 -12.28 -0.23 13.60
N LYS A 282 -13.24 -0.30 14.52
CA LYS A 282 -14.48 -1.04 14.31
C LYS A 282 -15.30 -0.47 13.16
N LYS A 283 -15.50 0.85 13.11
CA LYS A 283 -16.26 1.49 12.01
C LYS A 283 -15.65 1.23 10.63
N TYR A 284 -14.32 1.24 10.53
CA TYR A 284 -13.63 0.90 9.29
C TYR A 284 -13.86 -0.56 8.90
N LEU A 285 -13.73 -1.51 9.85
CA LEU A 285 -14.01 -2.92 9.59
C LEU A 285 -15.46 -3.14 9.13
N ASP A 286 -16.42 -2.49 9.78
CA ASP A 286 -17.84 -2.57 9.42
C ASP A 286 -18.08 -2.01 8.01
N LEU A 287 -17.43 -0.91 7.62
CA LEU A 287 -17.48 -0.33 6.28
C LEU A 287 -16.95 -1.29 5.21
N ILE A 288 -15.77 -1.89 5.44
CA ILE A 288 -15.19 -2.88 4.51
C ILE A 288 -16.08 -4.11 4.43
N GLN A 289 -16.58 -4.63 5.56
CA GLN A 289 -17.48 -5.79 5.55
C GLN A 289 -18.79 -5.52 4.82
N LYS A 290 -19.33 -4.30 4.87
CA LYS A 290 -20.54 -3.92 4.13
C LYS A 290 -20.29 -3.83 2.62
N HIS A 291 -19.15 -3.29 2.21
CA HIS A 291 -18.90 -2.88 0.81
C HIS A 291 -17.84 -3.72 0.08
N HIS A 292 -17.39 -4.84 0.65
CA HIS A 292 -16.28 -5.64 0.08
C HIS A 292 -16.51 -6.09 -1.37
N ALA A 293 -17.77 -6.23 -1.80
CA ALA A 293 -18.11 -6.65 -3.16
C ALA A 293 -17.66 -5.67 -4.26
N VAL A 294 -17.45 -4.39 -3.91
CA VAL A 294 -16.92 -3.36 -4.84
C VAL A 294 -15.49 -2.95 -4.56
N ILE A 295 -14.90 -3.40 -3.44
CA ILE A 295 -13.54 -3.04 -3.04
C ILE A 295 -12.57 -4.10 -3.54
N HIS A 296 -11.73 -3.73 -4.50
CA HIS A 296 -10.82 -4.66 -5.19
C HIS A 296 -9.36 -4.55 -4.73
N GLY A 297 -9.05 -3.62 -3.83
CA GLY A 297 -7.72 -3.44 -3.27
C GLY A 297 -7.69 -2.27 -2.29
N GLN A 298 -6.83 -2.38 -1.27
CA GLN A 298 -6.58 -1.31 -0.30
C GLN A 298 -5.07 -1.07 -0.20
N PHE A 299 -4.60 0.18 -0.24
CA PHE A 299 -3.17 0.51 -0.26
C PHE A 299 -2.85 1.59 0.77
N PHE A 300 -1.95 1.26 1.71
CA PHE A 300 -1.66 2.07 2.90
C PHE A 300 -0.14 2.12 3.20
N GLY A 301 0.26 3.07 4.06
CA GLY A 301 1.66 3.28 4.46
C GLY A 301 1.83 3.24 5.98
N HIS A 302 2.45 4.28 6.54
CA HIS A 302 2.61 4.59 7.97
C HIS A 302 3.57 3.67 8.75
N HIS A 303 3.61 2.38 8.43
CA HIS A 303 4.42 1.42 9.19
C HIS A 303 5.90 1.44 8.78
N HIS A 304 6.19 2.00 7.60
CA HIS A 304 7.47 1.94 6.87
C HIS A 304 7.94 0.51 6.53
N THR A 305 7.20 -0.51 6.98
CA THR A 305 7.49 -1.93 6.78
C THR A 305 6.63 -2.49 5.67
N ASP A 306 7.21 -3.45 4.95
CA ASP A 306 6.45 -4.25 4.00
C ASP A 306 5.51 -5.19 4.76
N SER A 307 4.21 -5.13 4.46
CA SER A 307 3.23 -6.00 5.10
C SER A 307 1.91 -6.06 4.32
N PHE A 308 0.97 -6.88 4.78
CA PHE A 308 -0.41 -6.86 4.31
C PHE A 308 -1.39 -7.19 5.44
N ARG A 309 -2.68 -6.89 5.23
CA ARG A 309 -3.79 -7.25 6.14
C ARG A 309 -4.87 -7.99 5.38
N MET A 310 -5.45 -8.99 6.05
CA MET A 310 -6.58 -9.75 5.55
C MET A 310 -7.87 -9.31 6.24
N PHE A 311 -8.93 -9.16 5.45
CA PHE A 311 -10.27 -8.88 5.95
C PHE A 311 -11.16 -10.08 5.69
N TYR A 312 -12.02 -10.39 6.66
CA TYR A 312 -12.89 -11.57 6.63
C TYR A 312 -14.34 -11.17 6.86
N ASN A 313 -15.26 -11.88 6.21
CA ASN A 313 -16.68 -11.78 6.52
C ASN A 313 -17.01 -12.50 7.85
N SER A 314 -18.29 -12.49 8.23
CA SER A 314 -18.80 -13.17 9.43
C SER A 314 -18.57 -14.68 9.42
N GLU A 315 -18.52 -15.29 8.23
CA GLU A 315 -18.30 -16.73 8.02
C GLU A 315 -16.81 -17.12 7.98
N GLY A 316 -15.90 -16.14 8.06
CA GLY A 316 -14.46 -16.38 8.04
C GLY A 316 -13.85 -16.53 6.64
N SER A 317 -14.59 -16.20 5.58
CA SER A 317 -14.07 -16.16 4.21
C SER A 317 -13.27 -14.87 3.96
N PRO A 318 -12.13 -14.93 3.25
CA PRO A 318 -11.34 -13.74 2.92
C PRO A 318 -12.10 -12.88 1.90
N ILE A 319 -12.32 -11.61 2.23
CA ILE A 319 -13.12 -10.69 1.41
C ILE A 319 -12.34 -9.51 0.85
N SER A 320 -11.18 -9.18 1.43
CA SER A 320 -10.31 -8.11 0.93
C SER A 320 -8.89 -8.29 1.44
N THR A 321 -7.95 -7.72 0.70
CA THR A 321 -6.54 -7.57 1.12
C THR A 321 -6.17 -6.08 1.12
N MET A 322 -5.44 -5.67 2.14
CA MET A 322 -4.75 -4.38 2.20
C MET A 322 -3.26 -4.60 2.10
N PHE A 323 -2.59 -3.89 1.21
CA PHE A 323 -1.14 -3.89 1.07
C PHE A 323 -0.55 -2.69 1.79
N LEU A 324 0.38 -2.95 2.72
CA LEU A 324 1.18 -1.92 3.39
C LEU A 324 2.52 -1.84 2.68
N SER A 325 2.81 -0.70 2.06
CA SER A 325 4.09 -0.49 1.37
C SER A 325 5.17 -0.10 2.37
N PRO A 326 6.42 -0.57 2.18
CA PRO A 326 7.55 -0.02 2.93
C PRO A 326 7.76 1.45 2.58
N GLY A 327 8.37 2.19 3.51
CA GLY A 327 8.72 3.59 3.32
C GLY A 327 10.00 3.78 2.53
N VAL A 328 10.16 4.95 1.92
CA VAL A 328 11.46 5.36 1.36
C VAL A 328 12.42 5.75 2.49
N THR A 329 11.91 6.35 3.58
CA THR A 329 12.76 6.66 4.74
C THR A 329 13.33 5.39 5.36
N PRO A 330 14.64 5.35 5.70
CA PRO A 330 15.23 4.26 6.45
C PRO A 330 15.09 4.41 7.96
N TRP A 331 14.43 5.48 8.43
CA TRP A 331 14.45 5.93 9.81
C TRP A 331 14.08 4.84 10.81
N LYS A 332 14.97 4.63 11.77
CA LYS A 332 14.80 3.71 12.88
C LYS A 332 13.82 4.28 13.89
N THR A 333 12.65 3.65 13.94
CA THR A 333 11.58 4.06 14.85
C THR A 333 12.02 4.21 16.29
N THR A 334 11.54 5.28 16.91
CA THR A 334 11.69 5.57 18.34
C THR A 334 10.53 5.02 19.16
N LEU A 335 9.59 4.28 18.54
CA LEU A 335 8.45 3.69 19.24
C LEU A 335 8.95 2.76 20.37
N PRO A 336 8.61 3.04 21.64
CA PRO A 336 9.10 2.23 22.76
C PRO A 336 8.69 0.77 22.63
N GLY A 337 9.65 -0.14 22.84
CA GLY A 337 9.44 -1.59 22.72
C GLY A 337 9.68 -2.17 21.33
N VAL A 338 9.98 -1.35 20.33
CA VAL A 338 10.51 -1.83 19.04
C VAL A 338 12.03 -1.70 19.06
N THR A 339 12.72 -2.83 18.94
CA THR A 339 14.19 -2.87 18.86
C THR A 339 14.63 -2.93 17.40
N ASP A 340 15.62 -2.11 17.04
CA ASP A 340 16.22 -2.06 15.70
C ASP A 340 15.20 -1.92 14.54
N GLY A 341 14.19 -1.07 14.75
CA GLY A 341 13.03 -0.99 13.86
C GLY A 341 13.25 -0.21 12.56
N ALA A 342 14.47 -0.13 12.02
CA ALA A 342 14.76 0.46 10.72
C ALA A 342 14.23 -0.41 9.55
N ASN A 343 14.35 0.13 8.34
CA ASN A 343 14.14 -0.58 7.07
C ASN A 343 15.12 -0.03 6.02
N ASN A 344 15.36 -0.79 4.96
CA ASN A 344 15.94 -0.19 3.75
C ASN A 344 14.87 0.66 3.05
N PRO A 345 15.27 1.70 2.29
CA PRO A 345 14.36 2.43 1.40
C PRO A 345 13.69 1.48 0.42
N GLY A 346 12.36 1.54 0.32
CA GLY A 346 11.55 0.69 -0.55
C GLY A 346 10.63 1.48 -1.48
N ILE A 347 10.39 0.94 -2.68
CA ILE A 347 9.38 1.41 -3.64
C ILE A 347 8.67 0.18 -4.25
N ARG A 348 7.39 0.31 -4.59
CA ARG A 348 6.57 -0.86 -4.98
C ARG A 348 5.81 -0.65 -6.28
N VAL A 349 5.85 -1.65 -7.16
CA VAL A 349 4.97 -1.76 -8.32
C VAL A 349 3.87 -2.78 -8.02
N CYS A 350 2.62 -2.40 -8.26
CA CYS A 350 1.48 -3.30 -8.25
C CYS A 350 1.07 -3.61 -9.70
N GLN A 351 0.93 -4.89 -10.02
CA GLN A 351 0.39 -5.36 -11.28
C GLN A 351 -1.07 -5.72 -11.08
N TYR A 352 -1.94 -5.37 -12.03
CA TYR A 352 -3.37 -5.59 -11.89
C TYR A 352 -4.04 -5.86 -13.23
N ASP A 353 -5.21 -6.49 -13.19
CA ASP A 353 -6.07 -6.61 -14.37
C ASP A 353 -6.92 -5.33 -14.51
N THR A 354 -6.75 -4.62 -15.63
CA THR A 354 -7.37 -3.30 -15.87
C THR A 354 -8.88 -3.35 -16.06
N GLN A 355 -9.49 -4.54 -16.16
CA GLN A 355 -10.93 -4.70 -16.27
C GLN A 355 -11.60 -5.03 -14.93
N SER A 356 -10.96 -5.85 -14.11
CA SER A 356 -11.47 -6.35 -12.83
C SER A 356 -10.89 -5.65 -11.62
N LEU A 357 -9.85 -4.83 -11.79
CA LEU A 357 -9.02 -4.28 -10.71
C LEU A 357 -8.41 -5.32 -9.77
N LEU A 358 -8.41 -6.60 -10.13
CA LEU A 358 -7.73 -7.60 -9.32
C LEU A 358 -6.23 -7.31 -9.33
N VAL A 359 -5.63 -7.10 -8.16
CA VAL A 359 -4.18 -7.07 -8.02
C VAL A 359 -3.65 -8.47 -8.30
N THR A 360 -2.88 -8.59 -9.37
CA THR A 360 -2.34 -9.87 -9.85
C THR A 360 -0.96 -10.13 -9.27
N ASP A 361 -0.17 -9.08 -9.00
CA ASP A 361 1.14 -9.24 -8.38
C ASP A 361 1.63 -7.95 -7.71
N VAL A 362 2.63 -8.08 -6.85
CA VAL A 362 3.31 -6.98 -6.18
C VAL A 362 4.81 -7.21 -6.26
N VAL A 363 5.55 -6.22 -6.76
CA VAL A 363 7.01 -6.25 -6.86
C VAL A 363 7.58 -5.12 -6.02
N THR A 364 8.31 -5.47 -4.97
CA THR A 364 9.03 -4.51 -4.13
C THR A 364 10.46 -4.39 -4.64
N TYR A 365 10.91 -3.15 -4.81
CA TYR A 365 12.30 -2.79 -5.07
C TYR A 365 12.84 -2.06 -3.85
N TYR A 366 14.14 -2.19 -3.62
CA TYR A 366 14.78 -1.57 -2.47
C TYR A 366 16.16 -1.02 -2.82
N LEU A 367 16.64 -0.10 -1.99
CA LEU A 367 18.02 0.34 -1.98
C LEU A 367 18.72 -0.27 -0.76
N ASN A 368 19.76 -1.07 -0.96
CA ASN A 368 20.63 -1.47 0.15
C ASN A 368 21.42 -0.24 0.63
N LEU A 369 20.95 0.42 1.68
CA LEU A 369 21.47 1.72 2.12
C LEU A 369 22.95 1.66 2.52
N SER A 370 23.34 0.63 3.27
CA SER A 370 24.75 0.45 3.66
C SER A 370 25.67 0.26 2.46
N HIS A 371 25.26 -0.54 1.46
CA HIS A 371 26.04 -0.70 0.23
C HIS A 371 26.06 0.60 -0.59
N ALA A 372 24.93 1.30 -0.70
CA ALA A 372 24.80 2.54 -1.44
C ALA A 372 25.71 3.66 -0.90
N ASN A 373 25.88 3.72 0.43
CA ASN A 373 26.74 4.71 1.10
C ASN A 373 28.24 4.47 0.89
N VAL A 374 28.66 3.23 0.65
CA VAL A 374 30.08 2.88 0.41
C VAL A 374 30.43 2.88 -1.08
N ALA A 375 29.49 2.44 -1.92
CA ALA A 375 29.71 2.26 -3.35
C ALA A 375 28.85 3.24 -4.17
N ARG A 376 27.76 2.72 -4.76
CA ARG A 376 26.82 3.50 -5.56
C ARG A 376 25.39 3.12 -5.21
N GLY A 377 24.50 4.10 -5.22
CA GLY A 377 23.08 3.85 -5.09
C GLY A 377 22.55 3.11 -6.30
N ARG A 378 22.04 1.89 -6.09
CA ARG A 378 21.37 1.09 -7.11
C ARG A 378 20.15 0.43 -6.50
N TRP A 379 18.99 0.75 -7.05
CA TRP A 379 17.74 0.11 -6.69
C TRP A 379 17.66 -1.25 -7.38
N GLU A 380 17.29 -2.27 -6.62
CA GLU A 380 17.23 -3.66 -7.09
C GLU A 380 15.90 -4.29 -6.71
N LYS A 381 15.43 -5.27 -7.51
CA LYS A 381 14.22 -6.04 -7.18
C LYS A 381 14.52 -6.80 -5.89
N GLU A 382 13.75 -6.53 -4.83
CA GLU A 382 13.82 -7.32 -3.61
C GLU A 382 13.10 -8.64 -3.84
N TYR A 383 11.83 -8.57 -4.24
CA TYR A 383 11.03 -9.75 -4.52
C TYR A 383 9.82 -9.44 -5.41
N ARG A 384 9.27 -10.51 -5.99
CA ARG A 384 7.94 -10.53 -6.61
C ARG A 384 7.06 -11.48 -5.79
N LEU A 385 5.86 -11.03 -5.41
CA LEU A 385 4.99 -11.73 -4.47
C LEU A 385 4.67 -13.15 -4.95
N THR A 386 4.22 -13.31 -6.19
CA THR A 386 3.86 -14.62 -6.75
C THR A 386 5.07 -15.59 -6.80
N GLU A 387 6.25 -15.09 -7.19
CA GLU A 387 7.51 -15.87 -7.23
C GLU A 387 7.93 -16.33 -5.83
N SER A 388 8.00 -15.40 -4.88
CA SER A 388 8.53 -15.67 -3.54
C SER A 388 7.61 -16.53 -2.70
N PHE A 389 6.30 -16.39 -2.90
CA PHE A 389 5.31 -17.09 -2.10
C PHE A 389 4.58 -18.21 -2.83
N ARG A 390 4.90 -18.45 -4.10
CA ARG A 390 4.36 -19.55 -4.93
C ARG A 390 2.83 -19.57 -4.97
N VAL A 391 2.24 -18.40 -5.12
CA VAL A 391 0.80 -18.21 -5.33
C VAL A 391 0.53 -17.69 -6.74
N PRO A 392 -0.65 -17.98 -7.32
CA PRO A 392 -0.94 -17.61 -8.70
C PRO A 392 -1.16 -16.11 -8.89
N ASP A 393 -1.60 -15.40 -7.84
CA ASP A 393 -1.88 -13.97 -7.87
C ASP A 393 -1.82 -13.35 -6.46
N ALA A 394 -2.15 -12.06 -6.36
CA ALA A 394 -2.30 -11.34 -5.09
C ALA A 394 -3.77 -11.19 -4.64
N SER A 395 -4.66 -12.10 -5.08
CA SER A 395 -6.07 -12.11 -4.67
C SER A 395 -6.24 -12.40 -3.17
N PRO A 396 -7.37 -12.00 -2.53
CA PRO A 396 -7.63 -12.36 -1.14
C PRO A 396 -7.56 -13.87 -0.87
N ALA A 397 -7.93 -14.71 -1.85
CA ALA A 397 -7.83 -16.16 -1.73
C ALA A 397 -6.36 -16.63 -1.69
N SER A 398 -5.50 -16.11 -2.57
CA SER A 398 -4.07 -16.40 -2.58
C SER A 398 -3.37 -15.87 -1.32
N MET A 399 -3.66 -14.62 -0.94
CA MET A 399 -3.08 -13.99 0.24
C MET A 399 -3.51 -14.68 1.55
N HIS A 400 -4.70 -15.28 1.58
CA HIS A 400 -5.16 -16.08 2.72
C HIS A 400 -4.29 -17.33 2.95
N GLN A 401 -3.67 -17.91 1.91
CA GLN A 401 -2.85 -19.11 2.04
C GLN A 401 -1.63 -18.90 2.95
N PHE A 402 -1.22 -17.65 3.17
CA PHE A 402 -0.13 -17.28 4.07
C PHE A 402 -0.55 -17.18 5.53
N VAL A 403 -1.85 -17.10 5.79
CA VAL A 403 -2.40 -16.96 7.14
C VAL A 403 -2.36 -18.32 7.81
N PRO A 404 -1.61 -18.50 8.92
CA PRO A 404 -1.48 -19.81 9.54
C PRO A 404 -2.83 -20.41 9.93
N ALA A 405 -3.07 -21.66 9.50
CA ALA A 405 -4.36 -22.33 9.65
C ALA A 405 -4.79 -22.50 11.12
N TYR A 406 -3.84 -22.53 12.06
CA TYR A 406 -4.08 -22.69 13.49
C TYR A 406 -4.65 -21.44 14.17
N LEU A 407 -4.68 -20.28 13.49
CA LEU A 407 -5.25 -19.06 14.05
C LEU A 407 -6.77 -19.15 14.08
N SER A 408 -7.34 -18.79 15.23
CA SER A 408 -8.79 -18.65 15.39
C SER A 408 -9.35 -17.56 14.46
N PRO A 409 -10.66 -17.58 14.16
CA PRO A 409 -11.30 -16.53 13.35
C PRO A 409 -11.08 -15.12 13.90
N PHE A 410 -10.97 -14.96 15.23
CA PHE A 410 -10.63 -13.69 15.86
C PHE A 410 -9.18 -13.29 15.57
N GLU A 411 -8.23 -14.19 15.78
CA GLU A 411 -6.79 -13.92 15.54
C GLU A 411 -6.50 -13.62 14.07
N ARG A 412 -7.21 -14.27 13.13
CA ARG A 412 -7.06 -14.01 11.69
C ARG A 412 -7.41 -12.57 11.32
N ARG A 413 -8.40 -11.95 11.97
CA ARG A 413 -8.79 -10.55 11.72
C ARG A 413 -7.69 -9.53 12.07
N PHE A 414 -6.74 -9.94 12.90
CA PHE A 414 -5.63 -9.09 13.35
C PHE A 414 -4.27 -9.62 12.90
N TRP A 415 -4.26 -10.71 12.14
CA TRP A 415 -3.02 -11.31 11.69
C TRP A 415 -2.34 -10.41 10.68
N THR A 416 -1.03 -10.34 10.83
CA THR A 416 -0.17 -9.57 9.97
C THR A 416 0.99 -10.45 9.52
N PHE A 417 1.31 -10.36 8.24
CA PHE A 417 2.53 -10.92 7.68
C PHE A 417 3.68 -9.94 7.72
N LEU A 418 4.88 -10.45 8.05
CA LEU A 418 6.15 -9.79 7.79
C LEU A 418 6.83 -10.57 6.65
N PRO A 419 6.81 -10.08 5.40
CA PRO A 419 7.64 -10.60 4.34
C PRO A 419 9.12 -10.46 4.69
N LEU A 420 9.94 -11.15 3.90
CA LEU A 420 11.37 -11.38 4.05
C LEU A 420 12.28 -10.13 4.16
N GLY A 421 11.71 -8.91 4.18
CA GLY A 421 12.39 -7.60 4.16
C GLY A 421 13.21 -7.22 5.40
N LEU A 422 13.38 -8.14 6.36
CA LEU A 422 14.37 -7.99 7.44
C LEU A 422 15.70 -8.71 7.16
N ARG A 423 15.79 -9.51 6.08
CA ARG A 423 17.05 -10.18 5.70
C ARG A 423 18.06 -9.25 5.04
N SER A 424 17.65 -8.05 4.64
CA SER A 424 18.47 -7.07 3.91
C SER A 424 19.12 -6.00 4.81
N LEU A 425 18.91 -6.06 6.13
CA LEU A 425 19.65 -5.23 7.10
C LEU A 425 21.00 -5.89 7.41
N PRO A 426 22.13 -5.15 7.37
CA PRO A 426 23.43 -5.69 7.68
C PRO A 426 23.60 -5.82 9.20
N THR A 427 22.99 -6.86 9.78
CA THR A 427 23.42 -7.54 11.03
C THR A 427 22.53 -8.72 11.44
N GLN A 428 21.45 -9.07 10.72
CA GLN A 428 20.60 -10.20 11.12
C GLN A 428 20.86 -11.49 10.32
N TRP A 429 22.01 -12.12 10.56
CA TRP A 429 22.07 -13.58 10.60
C TRP A 429 21.50 -14.04 11.94
N MET A 430 20.17 -14.21 12.03
CA MET A 430 19.62 -15.19 12.96
C MET A 430 19.52 -16.50 12.18
N PRO A 431 20.20 -17.59 12.60
CA PRO A 431 19.89 -18.90 12.04
C PRO A 431 18.40 -19.19 12.30
N PRO A 432 17.74 -20.02 11.48
CA PRO A 432 16.41 -20.51 11.80
C PRO A 432 16.51 -21.30 13.12
N GLY A 433 16.28 -20.61 14.24
CA GLY A 433 16.06 -21.27 15.51
C GLY A 433 14.84 -22.16 15.34
N PRO A 434 14.82 -23.37 15.93
CA PRO A 434 13.64 -24.21 15.91
C PRO A 434 12.47 -23.39 16.47
N VAL A 435 11.32 -23.47 15.81
CA VAL A 435 10.07 -22.89 16.30
C VAL A 435 9.66 -23.67 17.55
N THR A 436 10.30 -23.37 18.68
CA THR A 436 9.96 -23.94 19.97
C THR A 436 8.91 -23.07 20.64
N ARG A 437 7.68 -23.58 20.58
CA ARG A 437 6.60 -23.53 21.59
C ARG A 437 6.53 -22.36 22.58
N CYS A 438 5.36 -21.71 22.53
CA CYS A 438 4.59 -21.16 23.65
C CYS A 438 5.18 -19.95 24.40
N ASP A 439 4.82 -18.74 23.96
CA ASP A 439 4.29 -17.74 24.91
C ASP A 439 2.80 -17.56 24.60
N SER A 440 2.03 -18.60 24.91
CA SER A 440 0.57 -18.51 25.04
C SER A 440 0.28 -17.89 26.41
N ARG A 441 0.54 -16.60 26.57
CA ARG A 441 -0.19 -15.81 27.56
C ARG A 441 -1.57 -15.54 26.98
N PRO A 442 -2.65 -16.07 27.58
CA PRO A 442 -3.99 -15.78 27.10
C PRO A 442 -4.24 -14.29 27.19
N LEU A 443 -4.81 -13.72 26.14
CA LEU A 443 -5.35 -12.36 26.11
C LEU A 443 -6.51 -12.15 27.12
N ASP A 444 -6.85 -13.18 27.92
CA ASP A 444 -7.86 -13.15 28.98
C ASP A 444 -7.44 -12.33 30.21
N ASP A 445 -6.13 -12.11 30.44
CA ASP A 445 -5.67 -11.29 31.57
C ASP A 445 -5.89 -9.78 31.34
N PHE A 446 -6.28 -9.35 30.14
CA PHE A 446 -6.68 -7.96 29.86
C PHE A 446 -8.20 -7.70 29.99
N LEU A 447 -9.02 -8.75 30.20
CA LEU A 447 -10.47 -8.62 30.39
C LEU A 447 -10.93 -8.63 31.87
N LYS A 448 -9.99 -8.57 32.83
CA LYS A 448 -10.32 -8.49 34.27
C LYS A 448 -10.33 -7.07 34.86
N ALA A 449 -10.50 -6.05 34.03
CA ALA A 449 -10.81 -4.69 34.47
C ALA A 449 -12.22 -4.27 34.00
N ASN A 450 -13.24 -5.08 34.31
CA ASN A 450 -14.65 -4.69 34.50
C ASN A 450 -15.55 -5.93 34.53
N SER A 451 -15.70 -6.57 35.69
CA SER A 451 -16.96 -7.23 36.09
C SER A 451 -16.84 -7.80 37.51
N THR A 452 -17.53 -7.19 38.46
CA THR A 452 -17.92 -7.83 39.71
C THR A 452 -19.10 -8.77 39.44
N ALA A 453 -18.84 -10.07 39.26
CA ALA A 453 -19.74 -11.18 39.63
C ALA A 453 -19.13 -12.54 39.22
N SER A 454 -19.12 -13.49 40.17
CA SER A 454 -18.77 -14.92 40.04
C SER A 454 -20.06 -15.75 40.22
N PRO A 455 -20.05 -17.10 40.05
CA PRO A 455 -19.20 -17.94 39.21
C PRO A 455 -19.98 -19.03 38.44
N SER A 456 -19.30 -19.68 37.48
CA SER A 456 -19.18 -21.16 37.34
C SER A 456 -19.21 -21.59 35.87
N PHE A 457 -18.09 -22.10 35.37
CA PHE A 457 -18.00 -23.32 34.57
C PHE A 457 -16.52 -23.69 34.43
N ARG A 458 -16.10 -24.80 35.06
CA ARG A 458 -14.79 -25.41 34.90
C ARG A 458 -14.83 -26.31 33.67
N LEU A 459 -13.90 -26.14 32.73
CA LEU A 459 -13.54 -27.19 31.78
C LEU A 459 -12.01 -27.39 31.74
N ARG A 460 -11.64 -28.67 31.66
CA ARG A 460 -10.34 -29.26 31.99
C ARG A 460 -9.31 -29.02 30.87
N LYS A 461 -8.04 -28.80 31.25
CA LYS A 461 -6.86 -28.93 30.37
C LYS A 461 -6.60 -30.40 30.01
N PRO A 462 -5.97 -30.64 28.86
CA PRO A 462 -4.78 -31.48 28.88
C PRO A 462 -3.58 -30.77 28.22
N SER A 463 -2.48 -30.71 28.96
CA SER A 463 -1.14 -30.50 28.46
C SER A 463 -0.63 -31.77 27.79
N MET A 464 -0.02 -31.68 26.62
CA MET A 464 1.00 -32.64 26.20
C MET A 464 2.00 -31.96 25.26
N CYS A 465 3.19 -31.72 25.81
CA CYS A 465 4.42 -31.53 25.05
C CYS A 465 5.05 -32.90 24.81
N SER A 466 5.30 -33.27 23.56
CA SER A 466 6.30 -34.28 23.20
C SER A 466 6.97 -33.91 21.86
N LEU A 467 8.30 -34.04 21.88
CA LEU A 467 9.32 -34.32 20.84
C LEU A 467 8.85 -34.37 19.37
N LEU A 468 9.49 -33.76 18.37
CA LEU A 468 10.90 -33.43 18.08
C LEU A 468 11.05 -32.03 17.46
#